data_AF-G0V168-F1
#
_entry.id   AF-G0V168-F1
#
_cell.length_a   1.000
_cell.length_b   1.000
_cell.length_c   1.000
_cell.angle_alpha   90.00
_cell.angle_beta   90.00
_cell.angle_gamma   90.00
#
_symmetry.space_group_name_H-M   'P 1'
#
loop_
_entity.id
_entity.type
_entity.pdbx_description
1 polymer ?
#
loop_
_entity_poly.entity_id
_entity_poly.type
_entity_poly.pdbx_seq_one_letter_code
_entity_poly.pdbx_strand_id
1 'polypeptide(L)'
;MSINTVSLFFPFNFSLQSIRIGMNQLELFVAGSEDARYDAWRNLRRLRMLDCKIDEAFQRLRGIANVLSGGALSRNAGPGAVKGDGEPVRRKRGRPPLRKKEEVPPPVDHRQDFSPPSTLPDQTITSLRSEYRALSRCVRRYALEREEIAKELISNGEEMAGQLNTRMEEFRRILADEAGTRKI
;
A
#
# COMPACT_ATOMS: atom_id res chain seq x y z
N MET A 1 47.05 -4.36 -67.38
CA MET A 1 46.76 -3.22 -66.49
C MET A 1 46.17 -3.77 -65.21
N SER A 2 46.91 -3.63 -64.11
CA SER A 2 46.62 -4.24 -62.80
C SER A 2 45.47 -3.58 -62.06
N ILE A 3 44.86 -4.44 -61.25
CA ILE A 3 43.73 -4.34 -60.32
C ILE A 3 43.90 -3.20 -59.31
N ASN A 4 42.78 -2.60 -58.88
CA ASN A 4 42.61 -2.14 -57.50
C ASN A 4 41.13 -2.13 -57.11
N THR A 5 40.63 -3.31 -56.76
CA THR A 5 39.41 -3.49 -55.98
C THR A 5 39.76 -3.13 -54.54
N VAL A 6 39.39 -1.92 -54.12
CA VAL A 6 39.53 -1.47 -52.73
C VAL A 6 38.51 -2.25 -51.90
N SER A 7 38.96 -3.38 -51.35
CA SER A 7 38.24 -4.13 -50.34
C SER A 7 38.25 -3.30 -49.06
N LEU A 8 37.15 -2.58 -48.80
CA LEU A 8 36.85 -1.95 -47.53
C LEU A 8 36.55 -3.05 -46.50
N PHE A 9 37.61 -3.68 -45.98
CA PHE A 9 37.52 -4.53 -44.80
C PHE A 9 37.33 -3.63 -43.58
N PHE A 10 36.07 -3.38 -43.24
CA PHE A 10 35.69 -2.86 -41.93
C PHE A 10 36.23 -3.81 -40.84
N PRO A 11 36.79 -3.31 -39.73
CA PRO A 11 37.25 -4.15 -38.62
C PRO A 11 36.04 -4.54 -37.77
N PHE A 12 35.11 -5.31 -38.34
CA PHE A 12 33.99 -5.93 -37.62
C PHE A 12 34.40 -7.30 -37.04
N ASN A 13 35.64 -7.43 -36.56
CA ASN A 13 36.04 -8.52 -35.66
C ASN A 13 35.85 -8.07 -34.21
N PHE A 14 34.63 -7.64 -33.89
CA PHE A 14 34.15 -7.78 -32.51
C PHE A 14 34.01 -9.28 -32.32
N SER A 15 34.87 -9.90 -31.52
CA SER A 15 34.93 -11.36 -31.43
C SER A 15 33.57 -11.86 -30.95
N LEU A 16 32.93 -12.72 -31.75
CA LEU A 16 31.70 -13.42 -31.35
C LEU A 16 31.88 -14.15 -30.00
N GLN A 17 33.13 -14.45 -29.61
CA GLN A 17 33.46 -15.00 -28.29
C GLN A 17 33.21 -14.00 -27.16
N SER A 18 33.58 -12.72 -27.30
CA SER A 18 33.34 -11.69 -26.26
C SER A 18 31.85 -11.49 -26.02
N ILE A 19 31.07 -11.46 -27.10
CA ILE A 19 29.60 -11.36 -27.05
C ILE A 19 29.03 -12.59 -26.34
N ARG A 20 29.51 -13.79 -26.70
CA ARG A 20 29.07 -15.05 -26.10
C ARG A 20 29.41 -15.15 -24.61
N ILE A 21 30.61 -14.71 -24.21
CA ILE A 21 31.02 -14.67 -22.81
C ILE A 21 30.18 -13.67 -22.03
N GLY A 22 29.93 -12.47 -22.58
CA GLY A 22 29.04 -11.48 -21.98
C GLY A 22 27.62 -11.98 -21.79
N MET A 23 27.06 -12.63 -22.82
CA MET A 23 25.75 -13.27 -22.73
C MET A 23 25.71 -14.35 -21.65
N ASN A 24 26.72 -15.22 -21.57
CA ASN A 24 26.78 -16.26 -20.54
C ASN A 24 26.81 -15.67 -19.11
N GLN A 25 27.54 -14.57 -18.88
CA GLN A 25 27.56 -13.91 -17.57
C GLN A 25 26.21 -13.30 -17.19
N LEU A 26 25.50 -12.74 -18.17
CA LEU A 26 24.15 -12.22 -17.98
C LEU A 26 23.14 -13.35 -17.73
N GLU A 27 23.21 -14.44 -18.48
CA GLU A 27 22.35 -15.61 -18.31
C GLU A 27 22.51 -16.24 -16.93
N LEU A 28 23.76 -16.41 -16.46
CA LEU A 28 24.05 -16.89 -15.10
C LEU A 28 23.49 -15.98 -14.01
N PHE A 29 23.62 -14.65 -14.17
CA PHE A 29 23.06 -13.70 -13.23
C PHE A 29 21.52 -13.75 -13.22
N VAL A 30 20.89 -13.79 -14.40
CA VAL A 30 19.43 -13.85 -14.51
C VAL A 30 18.90 -15.15 -13.91
N ALA A 31 19.53 -16.28 -14.21
CA ALA A 31 19.17 -17.58 -13.62
C ALA A 31 19.34 -17.58 -12.09
N GLY A 32 20.46 -17.04 -11.59
CA GLY A 32 20.70 -16.92 -10.14
C GLY A 32 19.79 -15.93 -9.42
N SER A 33 19.16 -15.00 -10.16
CA SER A 33 18.27 -13.99 -9.60
C SER A 33 16.81 -14.43 -9.44
N GLU A 34 16.44 -15.62 -9.89
CA GLU A 34 15.05 -16.11 -9.81
C GLU A 34 14.56 -16.27 -8.37
N ASP A 35 15.36 -16.91 -7.52
CA ASP A 35 15.04 -17.09 -6.10
C ASP A 35 14.98 -15.74 -5.38
N ALA A 36 15.93 -14.84 -5.65
CA ALA A 36 15.96 -13.51 -5.06
C ALA A 36 14.74 -12.66 -5.48
N ARG A 37 14.28 -12.77 -6.73
CA ARG A 37 13.02 -12.13 -7.18
C ARG A 37 11.81 -12.71 -6.46
N TYR A 38 11.76 -14.03 -6.29
CA TYR A 38 10.68 -14.68 -5.56
C TYR A 38 10.63 -14.24 -4.10
N ASP A 39 11.76 -14.21 -3.42
CA ASP A 39 11.88 -13.77 -2.02
C ASP A 39 11.53 -12.29 -1.88
N ALA A 40 11.98 -11.43 -2.78
CA ALA A 40 11.58 -10.03 -2.81
C ALA A 40 10.05 -9.86 -2.92
N TRP A 41 9.40 -10.61 -3.83
CA TRP A 41 7.94 -10.59 -3.96
C TRP A 41 7.22 -11.09 -2.71
N ARG A 42 7.74 -12.15 -2.08
CA ARG A 42 7.21 -12.68 -0.83
C ARG A 42 7.29 -11.64 0.29
N ASN A 43 8.43 -10.98 0.44
CA ASN A 43 8.66 -9.95 1.44
C ASN A 43 7.78 -8.72 1.19
N LEU A 44 7.64 -8.27 -0.06
CA LEU A 44 6.71 -7.18 -0.42
C LEU A 44 5.24 -7.50 -0.09
N ARG A 45 4.79 -8.72 -0.36
CA ARG A 45 3.43 -9.14 0.03
C ARG A 45 3.26 -9.14 1.55
N ARG A 46 4.27 -9.61 2.29
CA ARG A 46 4.26 -9.63 3.76
C ARG A 46 4.21 -8.21 4.33
N LEU A 47 4.99 -7.27 3.77
CA LEU A 47 4.93 -5.85 4.15
C LEU A 47 3.52 -5.27 3.97
N ARG A 48 2.89 -5.49 2.81
CA ARG A 48 1.51 -5.03 2.56
C ARG A 48 0.51 -5.62 3.54
N MET A 49 0.62 -6.91 3.85
CA MET A 49 -0.25 -7.54 4.84
C MET A 49 -0.06 -6.95 6.25
N LEU A 50 1.18 -6.63 6.63
CA LEU A 50 1.46 -5.98 7.91
C LEU A 50 0.90 -4.55 7.95
N ASP A 51 1.02 -3.80 6.85
CA ASP A 51 0.42 -2.46 6.73
C ASP A 51 -1.10 -2.52 6.92
N CYS A 52 -1.79 -3.44 6.26
CA CYS A 52 -3.23 -3.63 6.47
C CYS A 52 -3.57 -3.97 7.92
N LYS A 53 -2.83 -4.89 8.56
CA LYS A 53 -3.07 -5.27 9.96
C LYS A 53 -2.83 -4.11 10.93
N ILE A 54 -1.80 -3.30 10.67
CA ILE A 54 -1.49 -2.10 11.45
C ILE A 54 -2.62 -1.09 11.32
N ASP A 55 -3.09 -0.82 10.10
CA ASP A 55 -4.17 0.12 9.84
C ASP A 55 -5.49 -0.31 10.47
N GLU A 56 -5.87 -1.58 10.32
CA GLU A 56 -7.05 -2.16 10.96
C GLU A 56 -6.97 -2.04 12.49
N ALA A 57 -5.82 -2.37 13.07
CA ALA A 57 -5.62 -2.25 14.52
C ALA A 57 -5.66 -0.79 14.98
N PHE A 58 -5.10 0.16 14.24
CA PHE A 58 -5.22 1.59 14.55
C PHE A 58 -6.64 2.11 14.42
N GLN A 59 -7.39 1.68 13.40
CA GLN A 59 -8.82 2.00 13.27
C GLN A 59 -9.59 1.49 14.48
N ARG A 60 -9.33 0.25 14.92
CA ARG A 60 -9.97 -0.31 16.12
C ARG A 60 -9.57 0.43 17.39
N LEU A 61 -8.28 0.75 17.58
CA LEU A 61 -7.80 1.54 18.72
C LEU A 61 -8.47 2.92 18.78
N ARG A 62 -8.63 3.60 17.64
CA ARG A 62 -9.38 4.86 17.55
C ARG A 62 -10.85 4.68 17.93
N GLY A 63 -11.48 3.61 17.45
CA GLY A 63 -12.85 3.27 17.83
C GLY A 63 -13.02 3.09 19.35
N ILE A 64 -12.11 2.33 19.97
CA ILE A 64 -12.10 2.12 21.43
C ILE A 64 -11.89 3.45 22.15
N ALA A 65 -10.93 4.27 21.71
CA ALA A 65 -10.65 5.57 22.32
C ALA A 65 -11.85 6.52 22.26
N ASN A 66 -12.58 6.55 21.14
CA ASN A 66 -13.79 7.36 20.99
C ASN A 66 -14.91 6.92 21.94
N VAL A 67 -15.09 5.61 22.11
CA VAL A 67 -16.07 5.03 23.05
C VAL A 67 -15.71 5.36 24.49
N LEU A 68 -14.44 5.20 24.88
CA LEU A 68 -13.96 5.50 26.23
C LEU A 68 -13.97 6.99 26.56
N SER A 69 -13.85 7.86 25.56
CA SER A 69 -13.90 9.32 25.72
C SER A 69 -15.34 9.88 25.75
N GLY A 70 -16.35 9.01 25.76
CA GLY A 70 -17.75 9.43 25.87
C GLY A 70 -18.35 10.02 24.58
N GLY A 71 -17.74 9.79 23.41
CA GLY A 71 -18.38 10.07 22.12
C GLY A 71 -18.81 11.53 21.88
N ALA A 72 -18.01 12.53 22.24
CA ALA A 72 -18.20 13.91 21.78
C ALA A 72 -17.58 14.14 20.39
N LEU A 73 -18.05 13.42 19.37
CA LEU A 73 -17.89 13.81 17.97
C LEU A 73 -19.22 13.60 17.24
N SER A 74 -19.99 14.68 17.27
CA SER A 74 -21.06 15.06 16.34
C SER A 74 -20.96 14.34 14.99
N ARG A 75 -21.91 13.44 14.71
CA ARG A 75 -22.29 13.07 13.34
C ARG A 75 -22.95 14.30 12.70
N ASN A 76 -22.17 15.29 12.29
CA ASN A 76 -22.57 16.35 11.37
C ASN A 76 -21.32 16.84 10.60
N ALA A 77 -20.78 15.96 9.77
CA ALA A 77 -20.01 16.36 8.60
C ALA A 77 -20.64 15.59 7.44
N GLY A 78 -21.60 16.22 6.78
CA GLY A 78 -22.35 15.63 5.67
C GLY A 78 -21.55 15.53 4.37
N PRO A 79 -22.10 14.82 3.38
CA PRO A 79 -21.87 15.14 1.99
C PRO A 79 -23.22 15.47 1.33
N GLY A 80 -23.39 16.66 0.78
CA GLY A 80 -24.50 16.92 -0.13
C GLY A 80 -25.05 18.33 -0.14
N ALA A 81 -24.28 19.29 -0.64
CA ALA A 81 -24.83 20.49 -1.24
C ALA A 81 -23.99 20.84 -2.46
N VAL A 82 -24.56 20.69 -3.67
CA VAL A 82 -24.49 21.62 -4.82
C VAL A 82 -25.01 20.93 -6.10
N LYS A 83 -25.88 21.68 -6.81
CA LYS A 83 -26.47 21.53 -8.17
C LYS A 83 -27.66 20.57 -8.30
N GLY A 84 -28.80 20.96 -8.89
CA GLY A 84 -29.17 22.17 -9.62
C GLY A 84 -30.60 22.00 -10.16
N ASP A 85 -31.22 23.12 -10.52
CA ASP A 85 -32.62 23.28 -10.93
C ASP A 85 -33.07 22.38 -12.09
N GLY A 86 -34.32 21.90 -12.03
CA GLY A 86 -34.99 21.23 -13.14
C GLY A 86 -36.35 20.61 -12.77
N GLU A 87 -37.40 21.42 -12.78
CA GLU A 87 -38.81 20.97 -12.83
C GLU A 87 -39.10 20.25 -14.17
N PRO A 88 -40.08 19.32 -14.25
CA PRO A 88 -41.42 19.78 -14.64
C PRO A 88 -42.63 19.07 -14.00
N VAL A 89 -43.66 19.90 -13.78
CA VAL A 89 -45.10 19.67 -13.66
C VAL A 89 -45.67 18.39 -14.30
N ARG A 90 -46.51 17.66 -13.54
CA ARG A 90 -47.79 17.14 -14.07
C ARG A 90 -48.91 17.13 -13.03
N ARG A 91 -50.08 17.55 -13.49
CA ARG A 91 -51.25 18.05 -12.76
C ARG A 91 -52.34 17.00 -12.50
N LYS A 92 -53.04 17.17 -11.37
CA LYS A 92 -54.51 17.04 -11.13
C LYS A 92 -55.18 15.65 -11.11
N ARG A 93 -55.84 15.34 -9.99
CA ARG A 93 -57.32 15.30 -9.74
C ARG A 93 -57.52 14.53 -8.41
N GLY A 94 -58.02 15.12 -7.32
CA GLY A 94 -59.42 15.43 -7.05
C GLY A 94 -59.61 15.81 -5.56
N ARG A 95 -60.63 16.63 -5.29
CA ARG A 95 -60.89 17.43 -4.07
C ARG A 95 -61.76 16.66 -3.01
N PRO A 96 -62.16 17.23 -1.84
CA PRO A 96 -62.11 16.63 -0.48
C PRO A 96 -63.52 16.66 0.21
N PRO A 97 -63.76 16.98 1.51
CA PRO A 97 -63.23 16.59 2.85
C PRO A 97 -64.36 16.03 3.79
N LEU A 98 -64.17 16.05 5.14
CA LEU A 98 -65.12 15.97 6.28
C LEU A 98 -65.09 14.62 7.05
N ARG A 99 -64.94 14.49 8.38
CA ARG A 99 -65.39 15.32 9.53
C ARG A 99 -64.55 15.13 10.83
N LYS A 100 -64.42 16.24 11.57
CA LYS A 100 -64.60 16.53 13.02
C LYS A 100 -64.33 15.47 14.12
N LYS A 101 -63.45 15.85 15.06
CA LYS A 101 -63.61 16.03 16.54
C LYS A 101 -62.21 15.91 17.16
N GLU A 102 -61.54 16.99 17.59
CA GLU A 102 -61.76 17.72 18.86
C GLU A 102 -61.63 16.79 20.07
N GLU A 103 -60.39 16.62 20.56
CA GLU A 103 -60.12 16.43 21.98
C GLU A 103 -58.70 16.94 22.29
N VAL A 104 -58.66 17.98 23.12
CA VAL A 104 -57.48 18.67 23.62
C VAL A 104 -56.95 17.91 24.84
N PRO A 105 -55.65 17.53 24.91
CA PRO A 105 -55.03 17.20 26.18
C PRO A 105 -54.43 18.46 26.83
N PRO A 106 -54.54 18.63 28.16
CA PRO A 106 -54.04 19.80 28.88
C PRO A 106 -52.50 19.86 28.92
N PRO A 107 -51.90 21.04 29.17
CA PRO A 107 -50.46 21.20 29.26
C PRO A 107 -49.99 20.67 30.62
N VAL A 108 -49.23 19.58 30.62
CA VAL A 108 -48.43 19.19 31.79
C VAL A 108 -46.98 19.51 31.47
N ASP A 109 -46.64 20.74 31.83
CA ASP A 109 -45.27 21.17 32.07
C ASP A 109 -44.79 20.44 33.32
N HIS A 110 -43.93 19.42 33.18
CA HIS A 110 -43.02 18.96 34.24
C HIS A 110 -41.81 18.24 33.63
N ARG A 111 -40.70 18.98 33.68
CA ARG A 111 -39.37 18.53 34.13
C ARG A 111 -38.72 17.41 33.33
N GLN A 112 -37.83 17.87 32.44
CA GLN A 112 -36.41 17.50 32.54
C GLN A 112 -36.18 16.00 32.67
N ASP A 113 -36.42 15.27 31.57
CA ASP A 113 -35.75 14.00 31.34
C ASP A 113 -34.25 14.30 31.24
N PHE A 114 -33.59 14.34 32.40
CA PHE A 114 -32.21 13.93 32.52
C PHE A 114 -32.16 12.49 32.02
N SER A 115 -31.99 12.35 30.70
CA SER A 115 -31.38 11.14 30.16
C SER A 115 -30.06 10.99 30.93
N PRO A 116 -29.90 9.95 31.77
CA PRO A 116 -28.60 9.71 32.37
C PRO A 116 -27.61 9.60 31.22
N PRO A 117 -26.38 10.13 31.35
CA PRO A 117 -25.34 9.77 30.39
C PRO A 117 -25.35 8.24 30.37
N SER A 118 -25.45 7.62 29.20
CA SER A 118 -25.28 6.17 29.07
C SER A 118 -23.87 5.82 29.54
N THR A 119 -23.70 5.72 30.86
CA THR A 119 -22.50 5.25 31.51
C THR A 119 -22.42 3.79 31.11
N LEU A 120 -21.51 3.50 30.20
CA LEU A 120 -21.16 2.14 29.83
C LEU A 120 -20.92 1.33 31.12
N PRO A 121 -21.40 0.09 31.20
CA PRO A 121 -21.12 -0.76 32.35
C PRO A 121 -19.61 -0.84 32.62
N ASP A 122 -19.20 -0.81 33.88
CA ASP A 122 -17.78 -0.90 34.27
C ASP A 122 -17.06 -2.12 33.67
N GLN A 123 -17.81 -3.21 33.46
CA GLN A 123 -17.31 -4.41 32.80
C GLN A 123 -16.97 -4.16 31.31
N THR A 124 -17.77 -3.36 30.61
CA THR A 124 -17.52 -2.96 29.22
C THR A 124 -16.30 -2.05 29.14
N ILE A 125 -16.16 -1.09 30.06
CA ILE A 125 -14.98 -0.20 30.13
C ILE A 125 -13.71 -1.01 30.38
N THR A 126 -13.76 -1.96 31.31
CA THR A 126 -12.61 -2.83 31.65
C THR A 126 -12.21 -3.71 30.46
N SER A 127 -13.20 -4.28 29.75
CA SER A 127 -12.98 -5.05 28.53
C SER A 127 -12.36 -4.21 27.40
N LEU A 128 -12.88 -3.01 27.16
CA LEU A 128 -12.34 -2.10 26.15
C LEU A 128 -10.91 -1.67 26.46
N ARG A 129 -10.58 -1.44 27.74
CA ARG A 129 -9.21 -1.13 28.17
C ARG A 129 -8.25 -2.31 27.99
N SER A 130 -8.68 -3.54 28.25
CA SER A 130 -7.85 -4.73 28.03
C SER A 130 -7.60 -4.97 26.54
N GLU A 131 -8.64 -4.81 25.71
CA GLU A 131 -8.56 -4.86 24.25
C GLU A 131 -7.60 -3.79 23.71
N TYR A 132 -7.72 -2.54 24.17
CA TYR A 132 -6.84 -1.43 23.78
C TYR A 132 -5.37 -1.77 24.03
N ARG A 133 -5.05 -2.32 25.21
CA ARG A 133 -3.68 -2.73 25.57
C ARG A 133 -3.19 -3.89 24.71
N ALA A 134 -4.06 -4.86 24.39
CA ALA A 134 -3.71 -5.96 23.52
C ALA A 134 -3.38 -5.48 22.10
N LEU A 135 -4.27 -4.69 21.50
CA LEU A 135 -4.09 -4.13 20.16
C LEU A 135 -2.87 -3.22 20.06
N SER A 136 -2.62 -2.38 21.06
CA SER A 136 -1.43 -1.52 21.10
C SER A 136 -0.14 -2.34 21.06
N ARG A 137 -0.09 -3.48 21.78
CA ARG A 137 1.04 -4.41 21.70
C ARG A 137 1.14 -5.09 20.34
N CYS A 138 0.02 -5.48 19.74
CA CYS A 138 0.01 -6.07 18.39
C CYS A 138 0.53 -5.09 17.34
N VAL A 139 0.07 -3.84 17.35
CA VAL A 139 0.55 -2.79 16.45
C VAL A 139 2.06 -2.61 16.58
N ARG A 140 2.57 -2.50 17.81
CA ARG A 140 4.02 -2.39 18.05
C ARG A 140 4.77 -3.59 17.48
N ARG A 141 4.27 -4.80 17.68
CA ARG A 141 4.87 -6.02 17.11
C ARG A 141 4.88 -6.01 15.59
N TYR A 142 3.75 -5.68 14.95
CA TYR A 142 3.66 -5.63 13.49
C TYR A 142 4.58 -4.55 12.90
N ALA A 143 4.71 -3.39 13.57
CA ALA A 143 5.62 -2.34 13.15
C ALA A 143 7.09 -2.79 13.18
N LEU A 144 7.50 -3.51 14.23
CA LEU A 144 8.85 -4.08 14.33
C LEU A 144 9.09 -5.16 13.26
N GLU A 145 8.13 -6.07 13.06
CA GLU A 145 8.23 -7.10 12.01
C GLU A 145 8.33 -6.46 10.61
N ARG A 146 7.58 -5.37 10.37
CA ARG A 146 7.64 -4.62 9.12
C ARG A 146 9.02 -4.00 8.91
N GLU A 147 9.62 -3.44 9.95
CA GLU A 147 10.97 -2.87 9.89
C GLU A 147 12.02 -3.95 9.58
N GLU A 148 11.90 -5.12 10.19
CA GLU A 148 12.79 -6.27 9.96
C GLU A 148 12.74 -6.75 8.50
N ILE A 149 11.54 -6.95 7.95
CA ILE A 149 11.36 -7.36 6.55
C ILE A 149 11.87 -6.27 5.59
N ALA A 150 11.67 -4.99 5.93
CA ALA A 150 12.18 -3.90 5.10
C ALA A 150 13.73 -3.90 5.08
N LYS A 151 14.39 -4.16 6.21
CA LYS A 151 15.85 -4.32 6.28
C LYS A 151 16.33 -5.50 5.46
N GLU A 152 15.66 -6.64 5.55
CA GLU A 152 15.96 -7.83 4.75
C GLU A 152 15.87 -7.53 3.24
N LEU A 153 14.81 -6.82 2.82
CA LEU A 153 14.62 -6.45 1.42
C LEU A 153 15.74 -5.52 0.90
N ILE A 154 16.17 -4.55 1.72
CA ILE A 154 17.29 -3.66 1.39
C ILE A 154 18.58 -4.47 1.28
N SER A 155 18.89 -5.33 2.26
CA SER A 155 20.08 -6.17 2.26
C SER A 155 20.15 -7.07 1.02
N ASN A 156 19.04 -7.73 0.66
CA ASN A 156 18.98 -8.58 -0.53
C ASN A 156 19.18 -7.75 -1.81
N GLY A 157 18.62 -6.54 -1.86
CA GLY A 157 18.82 -5.62 -2.99
C GLY A 157 20.28 -5.18 -3.15
N GLU A 158 20.96 -4.87 -2.04
CA GLU A 158 22.38 -4.53 -2.01
C GLU A 158 23.26 -5.70 -2.46
N GLU A 159 22.96 -6.92 -2.00
CA GLU A 159 23.67 -8.12 -2.42
C GLU A 159 23.53 -8.35 -3.93
N MET A 160 22.32 -8.31 -4.47
CA MET A 160 22.07 -8.47 -5.90
C MET A 160 22.78 -7.39 -6.73
N ALA A 161 22.77 -6.14 -6.27
CA ALA A 161 23.48 -5.05 -6.93
C ALA A 161 25.00 -5.28 -6.93
N GLY A 162 25.55 -5.79 -5.82
CA GLY A 162 26.96 -6.16 -5.69
C GLY A 162 27.36 -7.32 -6.61
N GLN A 163 26.52 -8.36 -6.68
CA GLN A 163 26.73 -9.50 -7.59
C GLN A 163 26.72 -9.03 -9.06
N LEU A 164 25.75 -8.18 -9.45
CA LEU A 164 25.69 -7.63 -10.79
C LEU A 164 26.93 -6.77 -11.10
N ASN A 165 27.35 -5.90 -10.17
CA ASN A 165 28.52 -5.05 -10.39
C ASN A 165 29.80 -5.88 -10.59
N THR A 166 29.99 -6.93 -9.78
CA THR A 166 31.11 -7.86 -9.92
C THR A 166 31.12 -8.51 -11.30
N ARG A 167 29.97 -9.00 -11.78
CA ARG A 167 29.85 -9.60 -13.11
C ARG A 167 30.13 -8.60 -14.24
N MET A 168 29.67 -7.35 -14.08
CA MET A 168 29.94 -6.29 -15.04
C MET A 168 31.43 -5.89 -15.06
N GLU A 169 32.11 -5.92 -13.92
CA GLU A 169 33.56 -5.72 -13.85
C GLU A 169 34.35 -6.85 -14.51
N GLU A 170 33.96 -8.10 -14.28
CA GLU A 170 34.53 -9.27 -14.99
C GLU A 170 34.38 -9.10 -16.51
N PHE A 171 33.19 -8.73 -16.97
CA PHE A 171 32.94 -8.48 -18.39
C PHE A 171 33.83 -7.35 -18.95
N ARG A 172 33.98 -6.23 -18.23
CA ARG A 172 34.87 -5.14 -18.64
C ARG A 172 36.33 -5.56 -18.71
N ARG A 173 36.81 -6.40 -17.78
CA ARG A 173 38.19 -6.93 -17.81
C ARG A 173 38.43 -7.80 -19.04
N ILE A 174 37.51 -8.71 -19.34
CA ILE A 174 37.60 -9.59 -20.52
C ILE A 174 37.68 -8.76 -21.81
N LEU A 175 36.85 -7.72 -21.93
CA LEU A 175 36.90 -6.82 -23.08
C LEU A 175 38.24 -6.05 -23.18
N ALA A 176 38.83 -5.66 -22.04
CA ALA A 176 40.11 -4.95 -22.02
C ALA A 176 41.29 -5.87 -22.42
N ASP A 177 41.31 -7.11 -21.93
CA ASP A 177 42.35 -8.11 -22.25
C ASP A 177 42.33 -8.47 -23.75
N GLU A 178 41.14 -8.59 -24.35
CA GLU A 178 40.97 -8.81 -25.79
C GLU A 178 41.31 -7.60 -26.67
N ALA A 179 41.28 -6.39 -26.12
CA ALA A 179 41.74 -5.18 -26.79
C ALA A 179 43.27 -5.03 -26.70
N GLY A 180 43.88 -5.45 -25.59
CA GLY A 180 45.33 -5.44 -25.38
C GLY A 180 46.07 -6.49 -26.23
N THR A 181 45.49 -7.69 -26.38
CA THR A 181 46.04 -8.78 -27.20
C THR A 181 46.05 -8.49 -28.71
N ARG A 182 45.27 -7.51 -29.19
CA ARG A 182 45.25 -7.06 -30.59
C ARG A 182 46.35 -6.05 -30.97
N LYS A 183 47.19 -5.61 -30.02
CA LYS A 183 48.26 -4.64 -30.25
C LYS A 183 49.67 -5.25 -30.46
N ILE A 184 49.76 -6.57 -30.65
CA ILE A 184 51.02 -7.29 -30.92
C ILE A 184 50.98 -7.85 -32.34
#